data_AF-A0AAW8F6D9-F1
#
_entry.id   AF-A0AAW8F6D9-F1
#
_cell.length_a   1.000
_cell.length_b   1.000
_cell.length_c   1.000
_cell.angle_alpha   90.00
_cell.angle_beta   90.00
_cell.angle_gamma   90.00
#
_symmetry.space_group_name_H-M   'P 1'
#
loop_
_entity.id
_entity.type
_entity.pdbx_description
1 polymer ?
#
loop_
_entity_poly.entity_id
_entity_poly.type
_entity_poly.pdbx_seq_one_letter_code
_entity_poly.pdbx_strand_id
1 'polypeptide(L)'
;MTIPELQQAMSSYIRPEDDLKAEVEVLLERGWLTRGAGGRLWITESGEEARVGLKQHAPAIRARIHQGIDDAGYVTTLKVLQQMIRNAGGTLA
;
A
#
# COMPACT_ATOMS: atom_id res chain seq x y z
N MET A 1 8.23 11.81 8.33
CA MET A 1 7.25 11.18 9.26
C MET A 1 7.99 10.15 10.10
N THR A 2 7.72 10.01 11.39
CA THR A 2 8.30 8.94 12.23
C THR A 2 7.60 7.60 11.97
N ILE A 3 8.17 6.47 12.43
CA ILE A 3 7.53 5.16 12.28
C ILE A 3 6.15 5.10 12.98
N PRO A 4 5.98 5.59 14.23
CA PRO A 4 4.65 5.63 14.86
C PRO A 4 3.65 6.51 14.10
N GLU A 5 4.07 7.66 13.59
CA GLU A 5 3.22 8.52 12.75
C GLU A 5 2.81 7.80 11.45
N LEU A 6 3.74 7.07 10.82
CA LEU A 6 3.48 6.27 9.61
C LEU A 6 2.50 5.12 9.90
N GLN A 7 2.70 4.41 11.02
CA GLN A 7 1.83 3.32 11.44
C GLN A 7 0.40 3.81 11.68
N GLN A 8 0.24 4.98 12.32
CA GLN A 8 -1.06 5.59 12.50
C GLN A 8 -1.69 6.01 11.16
N ALA A 9 -0.92 6.64 10.27
CA ALA A 9 -1.40 7.08 8.96
C ALA A 9 -1.80 5.91 8.06
N MET A 10 -1.17 4.76 8.21
CA MET A 10 -1.44 3.54 7.44
C MET A 10 -2.32 2.53 8.19
N SER A 11 -2.93 2.92 9.31
CA SER A 11 -3.65 2.00 10.21
C SER A 11 -4.77 1.20 9.56
N SER A 12 -5.41 1.70 8.49
CA SER A 12 -6.36 0.91 7.71
C SER A 12 -5.68 -0.16 6.87
N TYR A 13 -4.48 0.09 6.35
CA TYR A 13 -3.78 -0.83 5.43
C TYR A 13 -2.91 -1.87 6.13
N ILE A 14 -2.57 -1.66 7.40
CA ILE A 14 -1.66 -2.52 8.18
C ILE A 14 -2.48 -3.55 8.96
N ARG A 15 -2.08 -4.81 8.84
CA ARG A 15 -2.62 -5.93 9.61
C ARG A 15 -1.70 -6.27 10.79
N PRO A 16 -2.19 -6.99 11.82
CA PRO A 16 -1.38 -7.36 12.99
C PRO A 16 -0.08 -8.10 12.66
N GLU A 17 -0.07 -8.86 11.56
CA GLU A 17 1.10 -9.60 11.09
C GLU A 17 2.15 -8.76 10.35
N ASP A 18 1.85 -7.53 9.96
CA ASP A 18 2.76 -6.68 9.19
C ASP A 18 3.79 -6.00 10.12
N ASP A 19 5.09 -6.07 9.78
CA ASP A 19 6.18 -5.41 10.52
C ASP A 19 6.68 -4.17 9.79
N LEU A 20 6.02 -3.04 10.03
CA LEU A 20 6.38 -1.76 9.41
C LEU A 20 7.82 -1.33 9.71
N LYS A 21 8.37 -1.71 10.87
CA LYS A 21 9.74 -1.33 11.21
C LYS A 21 10.73 -2.10 10.35
N ALA A 22 10.54 -3.41 10.20
CA ALA A 22 11.37 -4.23 9.32
C ALA A 22 11.32 -3.73 7.87
N GLU A 23 10.12 -3.42 7.36
CA GLU A 23 9.96 -2.86 6.01
C GLU A 23 10.71 -1.52 5.84
N VAL A 24 10.67 -0.65 6.84
CA VAL A 24 11.42 0.61 6.82
C VAL A 24 12.94 0.38 6.78
N GLU A 25 13.47 -0.60 7.54
CA GLU A 25 14.91 -0.91 7.47
C GLU A 25 15.32 -1.39 6.08
N VAL A 26 14.52 -2.24 5.43
CA VAL A 26 14.79 -2.69 4.05
C VAL A 26 14.86 -1.51 3.08
N LEU A 27 13.97 -0.53 3.23
CA LEU A 27 13.96 0.65 2.37
C LEU A 27 15.12 1.61 2.68
N LEU A 28 15.62 1.64 3.91
CA LEU A 28 16.83 2.37 4.30
C LEU A 28 18.09 1.70 3.74
N GLU A 29 18.19 0.37 3.83
CA GLU A 29 19.31 -0.41 3.28
C GLU A 29 19.42 -0.24 1.76
N ARG A 30 18.29 -0.14 1.06
CA ARG A 30 18.23 0.17 -0.38
C ARG A 30 18.56 1.62 -0.72
N GLY A 31 18.70 2.49 0.28
CA GLY A 31 18.89 3.92 0.10
C GLY A 31 17.67 4.64 -0.49
N TRP A 32 16.48 4.04 -0.40
CA TRP A 32 15.22 4.65 -0.87
C TRP A 32 14.59 5.57 0.19
N LEU A 33 14.95 5.36 1.45
CA LEU A 33 14.64 6.25 2.55
C LEU A 33 15.92 6.78 3.18
N THR A 34 15.79 7.89 3.89
CA THR A 34 16.81 8.41 4.82
C THR A 34 16.17 8.82 6.14
N ARG A 35 16.97 8.80 7.22
CA ARG A 35 16.57 9.28 8.55
C ARG A 35 17.07 10.71 8.76
N GLY A 36 16.14 11.65 8.86
CA GLY A 36 16.41 13.01 9.28
C GLY A 36 16.39 13.19 10.81
N ALA A 37 16.45 14.44 11.25
CA ALA A 37 16.39 14.80 12.66
C ALA A 37 15.14 14.23 13.36
N GLY A 38 15.32 13.75 14.60
CA GLY A 38 14.23 13.17 15.40
C GLY A 38 13.68 11.84 14.85
N GLY A 39 14.44 11.12 14.02
CA GLY A 39 14.01 9.82 13.48
C GLY A 39 12.94 9.91 12.40
N ARG A 40 12.78 11.09 11.77
CA ARG A 40 11.82 11.28 10.67
C ARG A 40 12.35 10.65 9.40
N LEU A 41 11.53 9.83 8.76
CA LEU A 41 11.80 9.24 7.45
C LEU A 41 11.49 10.25 6.33
N TRP A 42 12.38 10.26 5.34
CA TRP A 42 12.28 11.02 4.10
C TRP A 42 12.57 10.10 2.92
N ILE A 43 11.82 10.25 1.84
CA ILE A 43 12.13 9.57 0.58
C ILE A 43 13.34 10.24 -0.06
N THR A 44 14.25 9.44 -0.60
CA THR A 44 15.39 9.91 -1.37
C THR A 44 15.01 10.10 -2.83
N GLU A 45 15.88 10.73 -3.62
CA GLU A 45 15.70 10.81 -5.07
C GLU A 45 15.60 9.43 -5.72
N SER A 46 16.50 8.51 -5.38
CA SER A 46 16.45 7.11 -5.86
C SER A 46 15.19 6.36 -5.39
N GLY A 47 14.71 6.65 -4.17
CA GLY A 47 13.45 6.12 -3.68
C GLY A 47 12.25 6.64 -4.47
N GLU A 48 12.25 7.92 -4.85
CA GLU A 48 11.20 8.51 -5.68
C GLU A 48 11.23 7.95 -7.11
N GLU A 49 12.41 7.79 -7.71
CA GLU A 49 12.58 7.12 -9.01
C GLU A 49 12.04 5.69 -8.96
N ALA A 50 12.38 4.92 -7.92
CA ALA A 50 11.86 3.57 -7.73
C ALA A 50 10.32 3.57 -7.58
N ARG A 51 9.77 4.50 -6.80
CA ARG A 51 8.31 4.64 -6.61
C ARG A 51 7.59 4.94 -7.92
N VAL A 52 8.12 5.86 -8.72
CA VAL A 52 7.58 6.19 -10.05
C VAL A 52 7.73 5.02 -11.01
N GLY A 53 8.89 4.37 -11.02
CA GLY A 53 9.20 3.19 -11.82
C GLY A 53 8.32 1.98 -11.50
N LEU A 54 7.85 1.84 -10.27
CA LEU A 54 6.82 0.86 -9.91
C LEU A 54 5.42 1.32 -10.37
N LYS A 55 5.09 2.60 -10.15
CA LYS A 55 3.78 3.17 -10.45
C LYS A 55 3.42 3.11 -11.94
N GLN A 56 4.39 3.21 -12.85
CA GLN A 56 4.15 3.09 -14.31
C GLN A 56 3.52 1.75 -14.71
N HIS A 57 3.68 0.69 -13.92
CA HIS A 57 3.09 -0.63 -14.20
C HIS A 57 1.62 -0.74 -13.74
N ALA A 58 1.16 0.14 -12.84
CA ALA A 58 -0.18 0.08 -12.27
C ALA A 58 -1.31 0.11 -13.33
N PRO A 59 -1.26 0.94 -14.39
CA PRO A 59 -2.30 0.91 -15.42
C PRO A 59 -2.37 -0.42 -16.18
N ALA A 60 -1.21 -1.02 -16.49
CA ALA A 60 -1.16 -2.30 -17.20
C ALA A 60 -1.69 -3.45 -16.34
N ILE A 61 -1.34 -3.46 -15.06
CA ILE A 61 -1.87 -4.42 -14.08
C ILE A 61 -3.40 -4.24 -13.97
N ARG A 62 -3.88 -3.01 -13.83
CA ARG A 62 -5.32 -2.71 -13.76
C ARG A 62 -6.05 -3.17 -15.02
N ALA A 63 -5.50 -2.90 -16.20
CA ALA A 63 -6.08 -3.35 -17.46
C ALA A 63 -6.17 -4.89 -17.54
N ARG A 64 -5.14 -5.58 -17.06
CA ARG A 64 -5.13 -7.05 -17.00
C ARG A 64 -6.18 -7.61 -16.04
N ILE A 65 -6.35 -6.99 -14.87
CA ILE A 65 -7.39 -7.35 -13.88
C ILE A 65 -8.79 -7.13 -14.45
N HIS A 66 -9.00 -6.03 -15.19
CA HIS A 66 -10.30 -5.68 -15.80
C HIS A 66 -10.55 -6.39 -17.15
N GLN A 67 -9.61 -7.17 -17.68
CA GLN A 67 -9.76 -7.73 -19.02
C GLN A 67 -10.99 -8.67 -19.11
N GLY A 68 -11.94 -8.32 -19.97
CA GLY A 68 -13.19 -9.07 -20.13
C GLY A 68 -14.25 -8.79 -19.05
N ILE A 69 -14.04 -7.79 -18.20
CA ILE A 69 -14.96 -7.36 -17.15
C ILE A 69 -15.26 -5.88 -17.39
N ASP A 70 -16.54 -5.54 -17.57
CA ASP A 70 -16.93 -4.13 -17.64
C ASP A 70 -16.87 -3.47 -16.25
N ASP A 71 -16.80 -2.15 -16.21
CA ASP A 71 -16.67 -1.43 -14.93
C ASP A 71 -17.85 -1.69 -13.99
N ALA A 72 -19.06 -1.85 -14.53
CA ALA A 72 -20.26 -2.15 -13.76
C ALA A 72 -20.19 -3.54 -13.10
N GLY A 73 -19.78 -4.57 -13.84
CA GLY A 73 -19.59 -5.93 -13.36
C GLY A 73 -18.46 -6.03 -12.34
N TYR A 74 -17.35 -5.32 -12.56
CA TYR A 74 -16.24 -5.25 -11.61
C TYR A 74 -16.68 -4.62 -10.27
N VAL A 75 -17.34 -3.45 -10.33
CA VAL A 75 -17.83 -2.74 -9.14
C VAL A 75 -18.88 -3.56 -8.39
N THR A 76 -19.79 -4.23 -9.12
CA THR A 76 -20.81 -5.07 -8.50
C THR A 76 -20.17 -6.25 -7.77
N THR A 77 -19.21 -6.92 -8.40
CA THR A 77 -18.45 -8.02 -7.80
C THR A 77 -17.75 -7.57 -6.52
N LEU A 78 -17.04 -6.44 -6.55
CA LEU A 78 -16.38 -5.90 -5.36
C LEU A 78 -17.37 -5.61 -4.23
N LYS A 79 -18.52 -4.99 -4.52
CA LYS A 79 -19.55 -4.70 -3.51
C LYS A 79 -20.10 -5.97 -2.87
N VAL A 80 -20.34 -7.02 -3.65
CA VAL A 80 -20.82 -8.30 -3.14
C VAL A 80 -19.77 -8.95 -2.24
N LEU A 81 -18.50 -9.01 -2.68
CA LEU A 81 -17.40 -9.55 -1.88
C LEU A 81 -17.22 -8.78 -0.57
N GLN A 82 -17.27 -7.45 -0.63
CA GLN A 82 -17.22 -6.59 0.56
C GLN A 82 -18.37 -6.90 1.52
N GLN A 83 -19.58 -7.15 1.02
CA GLN A 83 -20.71 -7.55 1.86
C GLN A 83 -20.52 -8.95 2.46
N MET A 84 -19.98 -9.90 1.70
CA MET A 84 -19.68 -11.25 2.21
C MET A 84 -18.66 -11.19 3.35
N ILE A 85 -17.61 -10.37 3.23
CA ILE A 85 -16.63 -10.15 4.30
C ILE A 85 -17.31 -9.60 5.55
N ARG A 86 -18.16 -8.58 5.41
CA ARG A 86 -18.94 -8.04 6.54
C ARG A 86 -19.84 -9.10 7.19
N ASN A 87 -20.52 -9.91 6.39
CA ASN A 87 -21.39 -10.98 6.89
C ASN A 87 -20.61 -12.06 7.67
N ALA A 88 -19.35 -12.31 7.29
CA ALA A 88 -18.46 -13.23 7.98
C ALA A 88 -17.80 -12.61 9.25
N GLY A 89 -18.19 -11.40 9.64
CA GLY A 89 -17.62 -10.68 10.79
C GLY A 89 -16.27 -10.01 10.51
N GLY A 90 -15.83 -9.98 9.25
CA GLY A 90 -14.63 -9.27 8.83
C GLY A 90 -14.85 -7.76 8.75
N THR A 91 -13.83 -6.99 9.13
CA THR A 91 -13.79 -5.55 8.93
C THR A 91 -13.06 -5.23 7.62
N LEU A 92 -13.64 -4.36 6.81
CA LEU A 92 -12.92 -3.75 5.70
C LEU A 92 -12.20 -2.52 6.24
N ALA A 93 -10.92 -2.43 5.89
CA ALA A 93 -10.04 -1.29 6.06
C ALA A 93 -10.54 -0.04 5.33
#